data_AF-A0A530M5T6-F1
#
_entry.id   AF-A0A530M5T6-F1
#
_cell.length_a   1.000
_cell.length_b   1.000
_cell.length_c   1.000
_cell.angle_alpha   90.00
_cell.angle_beta   90.00
_cell.angle_gamma   90.00
#
_symmetry.space_group_name_H-M   'P 1'
#
loop_
_entity.id
_entity.type
_entity.pdbx_description
1 polymer ?
#
loop_
_entity_poly.entity_id
_entity_poly.type
_entity_poly.pdbx_seq_one_letter_code
_entity_poly.pdbx_strand_id
1 'polypeptide(L)' 'MEIHAYCYNPQCHHNQPLDLGKLKAKLGPKAPAMADDLIPKLKCAKCSGKRVGLTYTPDTAPPAYRARS' A
#
# COMPACT_ATOMS: atom_id res chain seq x y z
N MET A 1 -6.94 -8.83 -0.20
CA MET A 1 -6.90 -7.38 0.08
C MET A 1 -5.52 -6.91 -0.30
N GLU A 2 -5.43 -5.95 -1.20
CA GLU A 2 -4.17 -5.36 -1.66
C GLU A 2 -4.13 -3.88 -1.28
N ILE A 3 -2.96 -3.40 -0.89
CA ILE A 3 -2.73 -1.99 -0.59
C ILE A 3 -1.73 -1.48 -1.61
N HIS A 4 -2.06 -0.39 -2.28
CA HIS A 4 -1.18 0.28 -3.24
C HIS A 4 -0.73 1.62 -2.69
N ALA A 5 0.56 1.93 -2.82
CA ALA A 5 1.07 3.28 -2.61
C ALA A 5 1.18 4.02 -3.93
N TYR A 6 0.63 5.22 -3.96
CA TYR A 6 0.68 6.12 -5.10
C TYR A 6 1.41 7.42 -4.74
N CYS A 7 2.35 7.84 -5.58
CA CYS A 7 3.04 9.11 -5.42
C CYS A 7 2.29 10.24 -6.13
N TYR A 8 1.71 11.16 -5.36
CA TYR A 8 1.05 12.39 -5.85
C TYR A 8 2.02 13.50 -6.27
N ASN A 9 3.29 13.18 -6.51
CA ASN A 9 4.18 14.12 -7.20
C ASN A 9 3.81 14.09 -8.71
N PRO A 10 3.41 15.22 -9.31
CA PRO A 10 2.99 15.30 -10.72
C PRO A 10 4.10 14.96 -11.73
N GLN A 11 5.35 14.86 -11.30
CA GLN A 11 6.45 14.42 -12.16
C GLN A 11 6.81 12.93 -11.97
N CYS A 12 6.25 12.27 -10.95
CA CYS A 12 6.63 10.90 -10.59
C CYS A 12 5.54 9.89 -10.91
N HIS A 13 4.32 10.10 -10.40
CA HIS A 13 3.16 9.21 -10.56
C HIS A 13 3.44 7.72 -10.29
N HIS A 14 4.48 7.41 -9.51
CA HIS A 14 4.87 6.04 -9.26
C HIS A 14 3.82 5.35 -8.39
N ASN A 15 3.36 4.19 -8.85
CA ASN A 15 2.42 3.32 -8.16
C ASN A 15 3.09 1.98 -7.89
N GLN A 16 2.98 1.46 -6.67
CA GLN A 16 3.46 0.13 -6.33
C GLN A 16 2.58 -0.54 -5.27
N PRO A 17 2.39 -1.87 -5.36
CA PRO A 17 1.81 -2.62 -4.27
C PRO A 17 2.72 -2.56 -3.04
N LEU A 18 2.11 -2.42 -1.87
CA LEU A 18 2.78 -2.40 -0.58
C LEU A 18 2.94 -3.82 -0.06
N ASP A 19 4.18 -4.19 0.23
CA ASP A 19 4.49 -5.44 0.91
C ASP A 19 4.14 -5.31 2.41
N LEU A 20 2.98 -5.84 2.77
CA LEU A 20 2.46 -5.83 4.14
C LEU A 20 3.34 -6.61 5.11
N GLY A 21 4.03 -7.66 4.62
CA GLY A 21 4.98 -8.43 5.41
C GLY A 21 6.18 -7.58 5.81
N LYS A 22 6.76 -6.86 4.84
CA LYS A 22 7.85 -5.90 5.10
C LYS A 22 7.42 -4.75 6.00
N LEU A 23 6.20 -4.26 5.86
CA LEU A 23 5.66 -3.21 6.73
C LEU A 23 5.49 -3.70 8.17
N LYS A 24 4.92 -4.89 8.36
CA LYS A 24 4.78 -5.51 9.68
C LYS A 24 6.15 -5.74 10.34
N ALA A 25 7.14 -6.20 9.58
CA ALA A 25 8.50 -6.38 10.09
C ALA A 25 9.16 -5.06 10.51
N LYS A 26 8.90 -3.96 9.80
CA LYS A 26 9.48 -2.64 10.10
C LYS A 26 8.78 -1.89 11.22
N LEU A 27 7.46 -1.94 11.27
CA LEU A 27 6.66 -1.16 12.22
C LEU A 27 6.33 -1.94 13.50
N GLY A 28 6.43 -3.28 13.44
CA GLY A 28 6.05 -4.18 14.52
C GLY A 28 4.60 -4.66 14.39
N PRO A 29 4.26 -5.79 15.02
CA PRO A 29 2.95 -6.44 14.88
C PRO A 29 1.78 -5.66 15.51
N LYS A 30 2.06 -4.67 16.36
CA LYS A 30 1.06 -3.79 17.00
C LYS A 30 1.00 -2.41 16.36
N ALA A 31 1.71 -2.18 15.27
CA ALA A 31 1.67 -0.90 14.60
C ALA A 31 0.25 -0.65 14.05
N PRO A 32 -0.31 0.55 14.26
CA PRO A 32 -1.56 0.89 13.64
C PRO A 32 -1.37 0.90 12.11
N ALA A 33 -2.31 0.25 11.43
CA ALA A 33 -2.24 -0.09 10.01
C ALA A 33 -3.13 0.80 9.13
N MET A 34 -3.67 1.89 9.70
CA MET A 34 -4.48 2.83 8.95
C MET A 34 -3.60 3.78 8.14
N ALA A 35 -4.21 4.43 7.14
CA ALA A 35 -3.49 5.30 6.22
C ALA A 35 -2.74 6.43 6.95
N ASP A 36 -3.38 7.03 7.95
CA ASP A 36 -2.84 8.17 8.70
C ASP A 36 -1.57 7.82 9.50
N ASP A 37 -1.43 6.56 9.91
CA ASP A 37 -0.25 6.08 10.64
C ASP A 37 0.90 5.66 9.72
N LEU A 38 0.54 5.18 8.52
CA LEU A 38 1.47 4.65 7.53
C LEU A 38 2.06 5.76 6.67
N ILE A 39 1.24 6.66 6.13
CA ILE A 39 1.64 7.72 5.20
C ILE A 39 2.85 8.54 5.72
N PRO A 40 2.89 9.00 6.98
CA PRO A 40 4.01 9.79 7.49
C PRO A 40 5.36 9.03 7.51
N LYS A 41 5.32 7.70 7.51
CA LYS A 41 6.49 6.81 7.56
C LYS A 41 6.94 6.33 6.18
N LEU A 42 6.16 6.63 5.13
CA LEU A 42 6.41 6.20 3.77
C LEU A 42 7.12 7.29 2.96
N LYS A 43 7.92 6.84 2.01
CA LYS A 43 8.51 7.68 0.96
C LYS A 43 8.43 6.95 -0.37
N CYS A 44 8.25 7.70 -1.45
CA CYS A 44 8.26 7.13 -2.79
C CYS A 44 9.63 6.49 -3.08
N ALA A 45 9.64 5.23 -3.51
CA ALA A 45 10.89 4.51 -3.82
C ALA A 45 11.63 5.11 -5.03
N LYS A 46 10.92 5.81 -5.93
CA LYS A 46 11.48 6.40 -7.14
C LYS A 46 12.03 7.81 -6.94
N CYS A 47 11.27 8.70 -6.29
CA CYS A 47 11.63 10.12 -6.15
C CYS A 47 11.93 10.56 -4.71
N SER A 48 11.82 9.66 -3.73
CA SER A 48 11.95 9.96 -2.29
C SER A 48 10.95 10.99 -1.74
N GLY A 49 9.95 11.40 -2.53
CA GLY A 49 8.92 12.33 -2.09
C GLY A 49 8.00 11.74 -1.02
N LYS A 50 7.47 12.61 -0.16
CA LYS A 50 6.54 12.26 0.94
C LYS A 50 5.06 12.42 0.59
N ARG A 51 4.74 12.94 -0.60
CA ARG A 51 3.36 13.04 -1.13
C ARG A 51 2.88 11.67 -1.60
N VAL A 52 2.68 10.74 -0.66
CA VAL A 52 2.25 9.36 -0.93
C VAL A 52 0.85 9.15 -0.38
N GLY A 53 -0.04 8.57 -1.19
CA GLY A 53 -1.34 8.06 -0.78
C GLY A 53 -1.36 6.55 -0.73
N LEU A 54 -2.31 6.01 0.02
CA LEU A 54 -2.60 4.58 0.07
C LEU A 54 -4.01 4.31 -0.47
N THR A 55 -4.11 3.37 -1.40
CA THR A 55 -5.37 2.85 -1.92
C THR A 55 -5.56 1.43 -1.41
N TYR A 56 -6.72 1.16 -0.83
CA TYR A 56 -7.09 -0.14 -0.31
C TYR A 56 -8.05 -0.82 -1.29
N THR A 57 -7.60 -1.91 -1.89
CA THR A 57 -8.43 -2.74 -2.77
C THR A 57 -8.89 -3.97 -1.98
N PRO A 58 -10.16 -4.04 -1.56
CA PRO A 58 -10.70 -5.23 -0.94
C PRO A 58 -10.68 -6.40 -1.95
N ASP A 59 -10.44 -7.62 -1.46
CA ASP A 59 -10.66 -8.81 -2.27
C ASP A 59 -12.15 -9.11 -2.22
N THR A 60 -12.91 -8.56 -3.18
CA THR A 60 -14.36 -8.73 -3.27
C THR A 60 -14.74 -9.97 -4.08
N ALA A 61 -13.80 -10.86 -4.39
CA ALA A 61 -14.10 -12.09 -5.10
C ALA A 61 -15.07 -12.95 -4.26
N PRO A 62 -16.29 -13.25 -4.74
CA PRO A 62 -17.14 -14.22 -4.07
C PRO A 62 -16.44 -15.60 -4.10
N PRO A 63 -16.56 -16.42 -3.04
CA PRO A 63 -15.79 -17.66 -2.87
C PRO A 63 -16.06 -18.77 -3.91
N ALA A 64 -16.81 -18.51 -4.98
CA ALA A 64 -17.15 -19.48 -6.03
C ALA A 64 -16.52 -19.19 -7.42
N TYR A 65 -15.89 -18.03 -7.66
CA TYR A 65 -15.36 -17.70 -8.99
C TYR A 65 -13.91 -18.18 -9.24
N ARG A 66 -13.18 -18.59 -8.20
CA ARG A 66 -11.77 -19.02 -8.29
C ARG A 66 -11.52 -20.42 -8.90
N ALA A 67 -12.58 -21.15 -9.26
CA ALA A 67 -12.47 -22.49 -9.83
C ALA A 67 -12.90 -22.50 -11.30
N ARG A 68 -12.13 -21.85 -12.18
CA ARG A 68 -12.03 -22.13 -13.63
C ARG A 68 -11.03 -21.17 -14.28
N SER A 69 -9.78 -21.60 -14.36
CA SER A 69 -8.83 -21.20 -15.41
C SER A 69 -7.92 -22.39 -15.67
#